data_AF-A0A6A5UB68-F1
#
_entry.id   AF-A0A6A5UB68-F1
#
_cell.length_a   1.000
_cell.length_b   1.000
_cell.length_c   1.000
_cell.angle_alpha   90.00
_cell.angle_beta   90.00
_cell.angle_gamma   90.00
#
_symmetry.space_group_name_H-M   'P 1'
#
loop_
_entity.id
_entity.type
_entity.pdbx_description
1 polymer ?
#
loop_
_entity_poly.entity_id
_entity_poly.type
_entity_poly.pdbx_seq_one_letter_code
_entity_poly.pdbx_strand_id
1 'polypeptide(L)'
;MPSWNYAKLGEDENGSLHNTRDTSASIVKKLRLYQVAVGILLILNVGFVSAWWRSSTNCVRPQLVYSPAKGAIKYEKKRLFRDIDNNVYAGKPRPEHDEAWAKLIEPITIKVSQKELDIIGEESIALKDGSGFIAETAVYHELHCIKRIRRHLYLDHYYPNMTEDARLR
;
A
#
# COMPACT_ATOMS: atom_id res chain seq x y z
N MET A 1 -11.66 -43.56 -66.76
CA MET A 1 -12.61 -43.01 -65.75
C MET A 1 -11.92 -43.13 -64.40
N PRO A 2 -11.83 -42.07 -63.57
CA PRO A 2 -12.93 -41.18 -63.18
C PRO A 2 -12.77 -39.72 -63.63
N SER A 3 -13.91 -39.08 -63.83
CA SER A 3 -14.15 -37.67 -64.08
C SER A 3 -14.30 -36.90 -62.78
N TRP A 4 -13.69 -35.72 -62.65
CA TRP A 4 -14.24 -34.64 -61.84
C TRP A 4 -14.02 -33.29 -62.51
N ASN A 5 -15.09 -32.51 -62.48
CA ASN A 5 -15.36 -31.28 -63.21
C ASN A 5 -14.46 -30.13 -62.77
N TYR A 6 -13.92 -29.37 -63.73
CA TYR A 6 -13.47 -28.02 -63.43
C TYR A 6 -14.70 -27.14 -63.26
N ALA A 7 -14.92 -26.65 -62.04
CA ALA A 7 -15.92 -25.64 -61.77
C ALA A 7 -15.57 -24.37 -62.56
N LYS A 8 -16.42 -24.02 -63.52
CA LYS A 8 -16.50 -22.65 -64.05
C LYS A 8 -16.81 -21.72 -62.88
N LEU A 9 -15.92 -20.79 -62.59
CA LEU A 9 -16.29 -19.53 -61.96
C LEU A 9 -16.48 -18.52 -63.10
N GLY A 10 -17.69 -18.01 -63.18
CA GLY A 10 -18.24 -17.35 -64.35
C GLY A 10 -17.74 -15.92 -64.53
N GLU A 11 -17.69 -15.52 -65.79
CA GLU A 11 -17.91 -14.14 -66.20
C GLU A 11 -19.31 -13.74 -65.75
N ASP A 12 -19.39 -12.70 -64.93
CA ASP A 12 -20.61 -11.95 -64.75
C ASP A 12 -20.81 -11.03 -65.95
N GLU A 13 -21.96 -11.17 -66.59
CA GLU A 13 -22.43 -10.32 -67.68
C GLU A 13 -22.89 -8.97 -67.12
N ASN A 14 -21.94 -8.18 -66.64
CA ASN A 14 -22.07 -6.74 -66.44
C ASN A 14 -20.66 -6.19 -66.26
N GLY A 15 -20.16 -5.53 -67.31
CA GLY A 15 -18.80 -4.96 -67.36
C GLY A 15 -18.53 -3.92 -66.27
N SER A 16 -18.25 -4.39 -65.07
CA SER A 16 -17.64 -3.62 -63.99
C SER A 16 -16.19 -4.03 -63.89
N LEU A 17 -15.29 -3.21 -64.46
CA LEU A 17 -13.89 -3.21 -64.06
C LEU A 17 -13.87 -2.86 -62.57
N HIS A 18 -13.96 -3.86 -61.69
CA HIS A 18 -13.67 -3.65 -60.29
C HIS A 18 -12.21 -3.24 -60.18
N ASN A 19 -12.06 -1.93 -60.02
CA ASN A 19 -10.82 -1.18 -60.10
C ASN A 19 -9.81 -1.73 -59.08
N THR A 20 -8.88 -2.59 -59.54
CA THR A 20 -7.76 -3.11 -58.74
C THR A 20 -6.86 -1.98 -58.22
N ARG A 21 -6.86 -0.81 -58.91
CA ARG A 21 -6.18 0.40 -58.42
C ARG A 21 -6.88 0.99 -57.20
N ASP A 22 -8.21 0.99 -57.13
CA ASP A 22 -8.97 1.46 -55.94
C ASP A 22 -8.73 0.57 -54.73
N THR A 23 -8.68 -0.75 -54.94
CA THR A 23 -8.40 -1.73 -53.88
C THR A 23 -6.96 -1.59 -53.38
N SER A 24 -5.97 -1.45 -54.28
CA SER A 24 -4.58 -1.21 -53.87
C SER A 24 -4.39 0.12 -53.15
N ALA A 25 -5.03 1.20 -53.62
CA ALA A 25 -4.98 2.51 -52.98
C ALA A 25 -5.68 2.51 -51.62
N SER A 26 -6.79 1.79 -51.48
CA SER A 26 -7.50 1.59 -50.21
C SER A 26 -6.66 0.78 -49.21
N ILE A 27 -5.99 -0.28 -49.65
CA ILE A 27 -5.08 -1.08 -48.82
C ILE A 27 -3.88 -0.25 -48.36
N VAL A 28 -3.25 0.52 -49.25
CA VAL A 28 -2.13 1.42 -48.89
C VAL A 28 -2.59 2.51 -47.91
N LYS A 29 -3.81 3.06 -48.07
CA LYS A 29 -4.39 4.01 -47.11
C LYS A 29 -4.63 3.37 -45.75
N LYS A 30 -5.18 2.15 -45.69
CA LYS A 30 -5.36 1.38 -44.44
C LYS A 30 -4.03 1.03 -43.78
N LEU A 31 -3.03 0.65 -44.56
CA LEU A 31 -1.68 0.34 -44.08
C LEU A 31 -0.98 1.60 -43.55
N ARG A 32 -1.10 2.74 -44.22
CA ARG A 32 -0.61 4.03 -43.73
C ARG A 32 -1.33 4.46 -42.46
N LEU A 33 -2.66 4.31 -42.39
CA LEU A 33 -3.43 4.58 -41.18
C LEU A 33 -2.99 3.69 -40.01
N TYR A 34 -2.75 2.40 -40.28
CA TYR A 34 -2.21 1.46 -39.30
C TYR A 34 -0.80 1.86 -38.84
N GLN A 35 0.10 2.22 -39.76
CA GLN A 35 1.45 2.71 -39.43
C GLN A 35 1.42 3.99 -38.58
N VAL A 36 0.52 4.92 -38.89
CA VAL A 36 0.30 6.14 -38.08
C VAL A 36 -0.23 5.79 -36.70
N ALA A 37 -1.21 4.88 -36.60
CA ALA A 37 -1.77 4.44 -35.32
C ALA A 37 -0.70 3.75 -34.45
N VAL A 38 0.11 2.85 -35.04
CA VAL A 38 1.25 2.20 -34.35
C VAL A 38 2.28 3.24 -33.91
N GLY A 39 2.62 4.21 -34.77
CA GLY A 39 3.53 5.30 -34.42
C GLY A 39 3.04 6.13 -33.23
N ILE A 40 1.76 6.51 -33.21
CA ILE A 40 1.14 7.22 -32.08
C ILE A 40 1.21 6.37 -30.81
N LEU A 41 0.90 5.08 -30.90
CA LEU A 41 0.90 4.18 -29.75
C LEU A 41 2.32 4.02 -29.17
N LEU A 42 3.34 3.92 -30.03
CA LEU A 42 4.74 3.89 -29.59
C LEU A 42 5.16 5.20 -28.93
N ILE A 43 4.79 6.35 -29.48
CA ILE A 43 5.09 7.68 -28.90
C ILE A 43 4.44 7.81 -27.52
N LEU A 44 3.18 7.40 -27.37
CA LEU A 44 2.48 7.42 -26.08
C LEU A 44 3.16 6.51 -25.05
N ASN A 45 3.56 5.30 -25.45
CA ASN A 45 4.27 4.36 -24.55
C ASN A 45 5.65 4.89 -24.15
N VAL A 46 6.43 5.43 -25.10
CA VAL A 46 7.75 6.04 -24.82
C VAL A 46 7.60 7.27 -23.92
N GLY A 47 6.61 8.12 -24.19
CA GLY A 47 6.28 9.28 -23.36
C GLY A 47 5.90 8.87 -21.93
N PHE A 48 5.06 7.84 -21.78
CA PHE A 48 4.68 7.29 -20.49
C PHE A 48 5.88 6.71 -19.72
N VAL A 49 6.70 5.88 -20.36
CA VAL A 49 7.91 5.30 -19.75
C VAL A 49 8.90 6.40 -19.34
N SER A 50 9.07 7.43 -20.17
CA SER A 50 9.94 8.58 -19.86
C SER A 50 9.42 9.40 -18.69
N ALA A 51 8.10 9.63 -18.62
CA ALA A 51 7.46 10.31 -17.50
C ALA A 51 7.56 9.48 -16.21
N TRP A 52 7.38 8.16 -16.29
CA TRP A 52 7.57 7.23 -15.18
C TRP A 52 9.01 7.21 -14.68
N TRP A 53 9.99 7.20 -15.58
CA TRP A 53 11.41 7.26 -15.22
C TRP A 53 11.79 8.59 -14.58
N ARG A 54 11.18 9.69 -15.03
CA ARG A 54 11.32 11.03 -14.44
C ARG A 54 10.53 11.20 -13.15
N SER A 55 9.55 10.34 -12.90
CA SER A 55 8.84 10.27 -11.62
C SER A 55 9.79 9.68 -10.59
N SER A 56 10.69 10.53 -10.08
CA SER A 56 11.41 10.27 -8.85
C SER A 56 10.39 9.93 -7.79
N THR A 57 10.56 8.80 -7.10
CA THR A 57 9.76 8.45 -5.93
C THR A 57 10.06 9.47 -4.84
N ASN A 58 9.42 10.64 -4.90
CA ASN A 58 9.42 11.59 -3.81
C ASN A 58 8.84 10.83 -2.62
N CYS A 59 9.67 10.61 -1.60
CA CYS A 59 9.19 10.04 -0.36
C CYS A 59 8.15 11.01 0.19
N VAL A 60 6.87 10.66 0.07
CA VAL A 60 5.78 11.40 0.70
C VAL A 60 5.98 11.24 2.19
N ARG A 61 6.47 12.30 2.83
CA ARG A 61 6.64 12.34 4.28
C ARG A 61 5.31 12.78 4.89
N PRO A 62 4.79 12.09 5.92
CA PRO A 62 3.59 12.54 6.59
C PRO A 62 3.82 13.92 7.23
N GLN A 63 2.81 14.77 7.19
CA GLN A 63 2.79 16.00 7.98
C GLN A 63 2.60 15.60 9.45
N LEU A 64 3.67 15.72 10.23
CA LEU A 64 3.65 15.35 11.64
C LEU A 64 3.15 16.53 12.49
N VAL A 65 2.18 16.24 13.37
CA VAL A 65 1.84 17.10 14.51
C VAL A 65 3.10 17.33 15.36
N TYR A 66 3.14 18.43 16.11
CA TYR A 66 4.24 18.68 17.02
C TYR A 66 4.40 17.50 18.01
N SER A 67 5.65 17.07 18.18
CA SER A 67 6.05 16.11 19.18
C SER A 67 7.47 16.47 19.63
N PRO A 68 7.78 16.44 20.94
CA PRO A 68 9.14 16.60 21.43
C PRO A 68 10.14 15.62 20.79
N ALA A 69 9.66 14.44 20.39
CA ALA A 69 10.47 13.39 19.77
C ALA A 69 10.66 13.56 18.24
N LYS A 70 10.14 14.62 17.62
CA LYS A 70 10.19 14.81 16.16
C LYS A 70 11.60 14.75 15.59
N GLY A 71 12.60 15.25 16.32
CA GLY A 71 14.02 15.19 15.93
C GLY A 71 14.63 13.79 15.91
N ALA A 72 13.99 12.81 16.55
CA ALA A 72 14.46 11.42 16.58
C ALA A 72 14.05 10.62 15.33
N ILE A 73 13.15 11.15 14.49
CA ILE A 73 12.58 10.42 13.35
C ILE A 73 13.55 10.42 12.17
N LYS A 74 13.88 9.22 11.68
CA LYS A 74 14.66 9.01 10.45
C LYS A 74 13.87 8.12 9.50
N TYR A 75 13.71 8.59 8.26
CA TYR A 75 13.00 7.84 7.22
C TYR A 75 14.00 7.03 6.41
N GLU A 76 13.74 5.73 6.29
CA GLU A 76 14.52 4.80 5.47
C GLU A 76 13.60 4.00 4.56
N LYS A 77 14.03 3.76 3.32
CA LYS A 77 13.32 2.87 2.42
C LYS A 77 13.69 1.43 2.79
N LYS A 78 12.78 0.73 3.45
CA LYS A 78 12.94 -0.69 3.77
C LYS A 78 11.91 -1.54 3.07
N ARG A 79 12.32 -2.72 2.61
CA ARG A 79 11.40 -3.79 2.23
C ARG A 79 10.94 -4.46 3.53
N LEU A 80 9.64 -4.39 3.81
CA LEU A 80 9.07 -5.06 4.97
C LEU A 80 9.07 -6.57 4.71
N PHE A 81 9.93 -7.30 5.41
CA PHE A 81 9.89 -8.76 5.48
C PHE A 81 9.09 -9.16 6.72
N ARG A 82 8.08 -10.00 6.55
CA ARG A 82 7.23 -10.49 7.64
C ARG A 82 7.41 -11.99 7.74
N ASP A 83 8.22 -12.40 8.71
CA ASP A 83 8.22 -13.78 9.18
C ASP A 83 7.09 -13.91 10.22
N ILE A 84 6.14 -14.79 9.96
CA ILE A 84 5.00 -15.02 10.86
C ILE A 84 5.32 -16.18 11.80
N ASP A 85 6.12 -17.14 11.34
CA ASP A 85 6.37 -18.39 12.05
C ASP A 85 7.53 -18.25 13.05
N ASN A 86 8.60 -17.53 12.68
CA ASN A 86 9.77 -17.32 13.53
C ASN A 86 9.88 -15.86 14.02
N ASN A 87 8.83 -15.38 14.68
CA ASN A 87 8.76 -14.01 15.17
C ASN A 87 8.32 -13.96 16.65
N VAL A 88 9.17 -13.33 17.48
CA VAL A 88 8.92 -13.14 18.92
C VAL A 88 7.73 -12.23 19.22
N TYR A 89 7.21 -11.50 18.23
CA TYR A 89 6.04 -10.64 18.37
C TYR A 89 4.74 -11.25 17.82
N ALA A 90 4.78 -12.44 17.21
CA ALA A 90 3.63 -13.09 16.57
C ALA A 90 3.38 -14.53 17.06
N GLY A 91 2.20 -15.06 16.69
CA GLY A 91 1.76 -16.42 17.00
C GLY A 91 0.98 -16.55 18.31
N LYS A 92 0.81 -17.81 18.76
CA LYS A 92 0.09 -18.16 20.00
C LYS A 92 0.81 -17.60 21.24
N PRO A 93 0.10 -17.39 22.37
CA PRO A 93 0.70 -16.92 23.61
C PRO A 93 1.87 -17.80 24.06
N ARG A 94 3.01 -17.19 24.38
CA ARG A 94 4.23 -17.82 24.89
C ARG A 94 4.97 -16.86 25.83
N PRO A 95 5.70 -17.35 26.84
CA PRO A 95 6.43 -16.48 27.77
C PRO A 95 7.38 -15.50 27.07
N GLU A 96 8.17 -15.96 26.08
CA GLU A 96 9.10 -15.07 25.37
C GLU A 96 8.39 -13.95 24.59
N HIS A 97 7.18 -14.22 24.13
CA HIS A 97 6.36 -13.27 23.39
C HIS A 97 5.79 -12.18 24.31
N ASP A 98 5.34 -12.56 25.50
CA ASP A 98 4.89 -11.59 26.50
C ASP A 98 6.01 -10.70 27.00
N GLU A 99 7.20 -11.26 27.22
CA GLU A 99 8.39 -10.50 27.60
C GLU A 99 8.79 -9.50 26.50
N ALA A 100 8.86 -9.95 25.24
CA ALA A 100 9.21 -9.07 24.12
C ALA A 100 8.23 -7.91 23.98
N TRP A 101 6.93 -8.15 24.16
CA TRP A 101 5.91 -7.11 24.12
C TRP A 101 5.84 -6.23 25.38
N ALA A 102 6.23 -6.75 26.54
CA ALA A 102 6.39 -5.94 27.75
C ALA A 102 7.56 -4.97 27.56
N LYS A 103 8.72 -5.46 27.12
CA LYS A 103 9.91 -4.67 26.83
C LYS A 103 9.69 -3.63 25.72
N LEU A 104 8.94 -3.98 24.68
CA LEU A 104 8.63 -3.05 23.59
C LEU A 104 7.83 -1.82 24.05
N ILE A 105 6.93 -1.99 25.02
CA ILE A 105 6.01 -0.94 25.49
C ILE A 105 6.48 -0.29 26.80
N GLU A 106 7.48 -0.85 27.48
CA GLU A 106 8.04 -0.33 28.74
C GLU A 106 8.25 1.20 28.76
N PRO A 107 8.85 1.85 27.74
CA PRO A 107 9.06 3.30 27.72
C PRO A 107 7.86 4.12 27.21
N ILE A 108 6.62 3.64 27.39
CA ILE A 108 5.40 4.31 26.91
C ILE A 108 5.21 5.71 27.50
N THR A 109 5.55 5.87 28.78
CA THR A 109 5.36 7.13 29.51
C THR A 109 6.62 7.99 29.44
N ILE A 110 6.44 9.23 29.01
CA ILE A 110 7.49 10.25 28.99
C ILE A 110 7.10 11.44 29.88
N LYS A 111 8.10 12.22 30.28
CA LYS A 111 7.91 13.51 30.93
C LYS A 111 7.99 14.63 29.90
N VAL A 112 7.03 15.54 29.93
CA VAL A 112 7.01 16.77 29.12
C VAL A 112 6.85 18.01 30.00
N SER A 113 7.33 19.14 29.51
CA SER A 113 7.19 20.45 30.16
C SER A 113 5.82 21.08 29.90
N GLN A 114 5.43 22.07 30.71
CA GLN A 114 4.22 22.87 30.47
C GLN A 114 4.24 23.48 29.06
N LYS A 115 5.37 24.04 28.63
CA LYS A 115 5.53 24.64 27.30
C LYS A 115 5.24 23.65 26.17
N GLU A 116 5.65 22.40 26.32
CA GLU A 116 5.38 21.36 25.32
C GLU A 116 3.89 21.00 25.28
N LEU A 117 3.22 20.91 26.44
CA LEU A 117 1.78 20.73 26.51
C LEU A 117 1.01 21.90 25.90
N ASP A 118 1.43 23.14 26.16
CA ASP A 118 0.78 24.33 25.61
C ASP A 118 0.85 24.36 24.07
N ILE A 119 1.96 23.88 23.49
CA ILE A 119 2.11 23.74 22.02
C ILE A 119 1.19 22.65 21.48
N ILE A 120 1.03 21.55 22.23
CA ILE A 120 0.13 20.44 21.86
C ILE A 120 -1.34 20.88 22.00
N GLY A 121 -1.66 21.75 22.96
CA GLY A 121 -3.00 22.23 23.26
C GLY A 121 -3.83 21.27 24.12
N GLU A 122 -3.16 20.43 24.92
CA GLU A 122 -3.79 19.36 25.71
C GLU A 122 -3.41 19.48 27.19
N GLU A 123 -4.30 18.99 28.06
CA GLU A 123 -4.03 18.88 29.50
C GLU A 123 -3.48 17.50 29.85
N SER A 124 -2.71 17.42 30.94
CA SER A 124 -2.22 16.15 31.45
C SER A 124 -1.99 16.14 32.97
N ILE A 125 -1.65 14.98 33.50
CA ILE A 125 -1.39 14.74 34.92
C ILE A 125 0.02 15.27 35.27
N ALA A 126 0.06 16.20 36.22
CA ALA A 126 1.31 16.72 36.76
C ALA A 126 2.03 15.67 37.62
N LEU A 127 3.35 15.64 37.52
CA LEU A 127 4.20 14.85 38.41
C LEU A 127 4.20 15.46 39.82
N LYS A 128 4.27 14.59 40.84
CA LYS A 128 4.23 14.99 42.26
C LYS A 128 5.35 15.96 42.65
N ASP A 129 6.49 15.89 41.98
CA ASP A 129 7.65 16.76 42.21
C ASP A 129 7.56 18.11 41.47
N GLY A 130 6.47 18.35 40.72
CA GLY A 130 6.28 19.55 39.92
C GLY A 130 7.22 19.66 38.71
N SER A 131 7.97 18.60 38.38
CA SER A 131 9.02 18.66 37.36
C SER A 131 8.50 18.57 35.91
N GLY A 132 7.19 18.38 35.73
CA GLY A 132 6.54 18.27 34.43
C GLY A 132 5.26 17.45 34.49
N PHE A 133 4.85 16.96 33.33
CA PHE A 133 3.61 16.24 33.11
C PHE A 133 3.87 14.91 32.41
N ILE A 134 2.99 13.94 32.66
CA ILE A 134 3.00 12.64 31.99
C ILE A 134 2.51 12.83 30.56
N ALA A 135 3.15 12.21 29.57
CA ALA A 135 2.61 12.11 28.23
C ALA A 135 3.00 10.77 27.60
N GLU A 136 2.37 10.43 26.48
CA GLU A 136 2.70 9.26 25.68
C GLU A 136 2.82 9.69 24.21
N THR A 137 3.65 9.00 23.44
CA THR A 137 3.69 9.22 21.98
C THR A 137 2.63 8.36 21.29
N ALA A 138 2.09 8.83 20.17
CA ALA A 138 1.08 8.12 19.39
C ALA A 138 1.50 6.69 19.03
N VAL A 139 2.79 6.46 18.74
CA VAL A 139 3.35 5.13 18.44
C VAL A 139 3.13 4.16 19.61
N TYR A 140 3.38 4.60 20.85
CA TYR A 140 3.16 3.73 22.01
C TYR A 140 1.68 3.52 22.32
N HIS A 141 0.83 4.52 22.08
CA HIS A 141 -0.63 4.36 22.19
C HIS A 141 -1.15 3.30 21.20
N GLU A 142 -0.71 3.34 19.94
CA GLU A 142 -1.04 2.33 18.93
C GLU A 142 -0.56 0.94 19.33
N LEU A 143 0.70 0.83 19.78
CA LEU A 143 1.27 -0.45 20.24
C LEU A 143 0.54 -1.01 21.47
N HIS A 144 0.14 -0.17 22.43
CA HIS A 144 -0.66 -0.57 23.59
C HIS A 144 -1.99 -1.19 23.14
N CYS A 145 -2.69 -0.54 22.22
CA CYS A 145 -3.97 -1.01 21.71
C CYS A 145 -3.82 -2.33 20.95
N ILE A 146 -2.78 -2.47 20.10
CA ILE A 146 -2.48 -3.73 19.41
C ILE A 146 -2.20 -4.86 20.40
N LYS A 147 -1.41 -4.61 21.45
CA LYS A 147 -1.18 -5.59 22.53
C LYS A 147 -2.48 -6.00 23.21
N ARG A 148 -3.39 -5.06 23.48
CA ARG A 148 -4.69 -5.34 24.09
C ARG A 148 -5.57 -6.20 23.18
N ILE A 149 -5.69 -5.84 21.90
CA ILE A 149 -6.45 -6.62 20.90
C ILE A 149 -5.90 -8.03 20.80
N ARG A 150 -4.58 -8.18 20.74
CA ARG A 150 -3.94 -9.50 20.69
C ARG A 150 -4.27 -10.36 21.90
N ARG A 151 -4.25 -9.79 23.11
CA ARG A 151 -4.64 -10.51 24.33
C ARG A 151 -6.12 -10.87 24.33
N HIS A 152 -6.97 -10.01 23.77
CA HIS A 152 -8.39 -10.28 23.59
C HIS A 152 -8.68 -11.43 22.62
N LEU A 153 -7.77 -11.74 21.68
CA LEU A 153 -7.90 -12.94 20.85
C LEU A 153 -7.61 -14.25 21.61
N TYR A 154 -7.06 -14.16 22.82
CA TYR A 154 -6.70 -15.30 23.66
C TYR A 154 -7.18 -15.09 25.10
N LEU A 155 -8.46 -14.73 25.27
CA LEU A 155 -9.06 -14.44 26.58
C LEU A 155 -8.86 -15.57 27.58
N ASP A 156 -9.09 -16.82 27.19
CA ASP A 156 -8.92 -17.98 28.07
C ASP A 156 -7.50 -18.11 28.63
N HIS A 157 -6.50 -17.63 27.88
CA HIS A 157 -5.11 -17.65 28.31
C HIS A 157 -4.75 -16.46 29.21
N TYR A 158 -5.12 -15.24 28.81
CA TYR A 158 -4.70 -14.02 29.51
C TYR A 158 -5.64 -13.61 30.65
N TYR A 159 -6.89 -14.05 30.60
CA TYR A 159 -7.96 -13.70 31.52
C TYR A 159 -8.83 -14.94 31.85
N PRO A 160 -8.23 -16.04 32.37
CA PRO A 160 -8.95 -17.30 32.60
C PRO A 160 -10.10 -17.18 33.62
N ASN A 161 -10.08 -16.16 34.47
CA ASN A 161 -11.08 -15.91 35.52
C ASN A 161 -12.04 -14.77 35.15
N MET A 162 -12.13 -14.40 33.88
CA MET A 162 -13.05 -13.34 33.43
C MET A 162 -14.49 -13.83 33.48
N THR A 163 -15.38 -13.08 34.11
CA THR A 163 -16.82 -13.38 34.10
C THR A 163 -17.41 -13.12 32.71
N GLU A 164 -18.50 -13.79 32.37
CA GLU A 164 -19.20 -13.55 31.08
C GLU A 164 -19.62 -12.09 30.92
N ASP A 165 -20.09 -11.45 32.00
CA ASP A 165 -20.42 -10.02 32.00
C ASP A 165 -19.21 -9.12 31.71
N ALA A 166 -18.00 -9.53 32.12
CA ALA A 166 -16.78 -8.81 31.84
C ALA A 166 -16.25 -9.07 30.41
N ARG A 167 -16.65 -10.18 29.78
CA ARG A 167 -16.29 -10.53 28.40
C ARG A 167 -17.08 -9.75 27.35
N LEU A 168 -18.32 -9.38 27.68
CA LEU A 168 -19.26 -8.70 26.76
C LEU A 168 -19.17 -7.16 26.80
N ARG A 169 -18.36 -6.59 27.69
CA ARG A 169 -18.09 -5.14 27.78
C ARG A 169 -16.79 -4.77 27.07
#